data_AF-A0A7W0RYE7-F1
#
_entry.id   AF-A0A7W0RYE7-F1
#
_cell.length_a   1.000
_cell.length_b   1.000
_cell.length_c   1.000
_cell.angle_alpha   90.00
_cell.angle_beta   90.00
_cell.angle_gamma   90.00
#
_symmetry.space_group_name_H-M   'P 1'
#
loop_
_entity.id
_entity.type
_entity.pdbx_description
1 polymer ?
#
loop_
_entity_poly.entity_id
_entity_poly.type
_entity_poly.pdbx_seq_one_letter_code
_entity_poly.pdbx_strand_id
1 'polypeptide(L)'
;MPKGARTRASLLLAAALLGLAACGGEDSSGGEGGDGDRDAVTAAITQAAKSTNPADCTRLQTQRFLDQSETEEGAAAVRSCREDAEDGADNPKSIAVAKVEVDDRRATARAAFRGGDIDGQALNLSLVKQGGQWKLDHIDSFAKFDRRRFLRAARRAFARPPDALPPVVAACVVRRLGRLSDAALKRLTVEPSREGVIALVTPCLPQEPDQGGDEGDPAAARTPERARRRSA
;
A
#
# COMPACT_ATOMS: atom_id res chain seq x y z
N MET A 1 8.93 -26.83 -31.20
CA MET A 1 7.88 -27.87 -31.37
C MET A 1 7.36 -28.22 -29.98
N PRO A 2 6.05 -28.44 -29.71
CA PRO A 2 4.92 -28.59 -30.62
C PRO A 2 3.85 -27.48 -30.50
N LYS A 3 3.09 -27.33 -31.60
CA LYS A 3 1.85 -26.55 -31.74
C LYS A 3 0.68 -27.44 -31.30
N GLY A 4 -0.24 -26.90 -30.49
CA GLY A 4 -1.49 -27.58 -30.11
C GLY A 4 -2.70 -26.81 -30.62
N ALA A 5 -3.16 -27.13 -31.82
CA ALA A 5 -4.46 -26.73 -32.34
C ALA A 5 -5.44 -27.89 -32.15
N ARG A 6 -6.61 -27.68 -31.53
CA ARG A 6 -7.81 -28.52 -31.75
C ARG A 6 -9.11 -27.71 -31.65
N THR A 7 -9.65 -27.53 -32.85
CA THR A 7 -11.02 -27.33 -33.29
C THR A 7 -12.08 -28.14 -32.56
N ARG A 8 -13.30 -27.56 -32.45
CA ARG A 8 -14.67 -28.11 -32.67
C ARG A 8 -15.66 -27.34 -31.78
N ALA A 9 -16.93 -27.14 -32.07
CA ALA A 9 -17.78 -27.16 -33.26
C ALA A 9 -19.18 -26.76 -32.72
N SER A 10 -19.97 -26.08 -33.54
CA SER A 10 -21.27 -25.45 -33.24
C SER A 10 -22.42 -26.44 -32.92
N LEU A 11 -23.62 -25.86 -32.69
CA LEU A 11 -25.01 -26.41 -32.57
C LEU A 11 -25.51 -26.55 -31.11
N LEU A 12 -26.72 -26.16 -30.67
CA LEU A 12 -28.01 -25.70 -31.22
C LEU A 12 -28.74 -24.93 -30.08
N LEU A 13 -29.29 -23.74 -30.32
CA LEU A 13 -30.73 -23.46 -30.52
C LEU A 13 -31.71 -24.17 -29.56
N ALA A 14 -32.19 -23.42 -28.55
CA ALA A 14 -33.49 -23.65 -27.92
C ALA A 14 -34.19 -22.30 -27.72
N ALA A 15 -35.21 -22.07 -28.54
CA ALA A 15 -36.16 -20.99 -28.41
C ALA A 15 -37.17 -21.32 -27.30
N ALA A 16 -37.39 -20.38 -26.38
CA ALA A 16 -38.58 -20.30 -25.53
C ALA A 16 -38.83 -18.80 -25.27
N LEU A 17 -39.73 -18.20 -26.06
CA LEU A 17 -41.12 -17.94 -25.72
C LEU A 17 -41.30 -16.68 -24.87
N LEU A 18 -41.79 -15.66 -25.56
CA LEU A 18 -42.33 -14.40 -25.10
C LEU A 18 -43.33 -14.57 -23.96
N GLY A 19 -43.16 -13.78 -22.89
CA GLY A 19 -44.09 -13.63 -21.80
C GLY A 19 -44.00 -12.24 -21.16
N LEU A 20 -44.81 -11.32 -21.72
CA LEU A 20 -45.56 -10.27 -21.02
C LEU A 20 -44.80 -9.26 -20.13
N ALA A 21 -44.62 -8.06 -20.69
CA ALA A 21 -44.96 -6.77 -20.10
C ALA A 21 -45.05 -6.69 -18.56
N ALA A 22 -43.93 -6.38 -17.93
CA ALA A 22 -43.92 -5.65 -16.67
C ALA A 22 -43.63 -4.17 -16.96
N CYS A 23 -44.67 -3.49 -17.43
CA CYS A 23 -44.77 -2.04 -17.38
C CYS A 23 -45.31 -1.69 -15.98
N GLY A 24 -44.53 -1.01 -15.15
CA GLY A 24 -45.01 -0.58 -13.83
C GLY A 24 -43.91 -0.24 -12.85
N GLY A 25 -43.62 1.07 -12.73
CA GLY A 25 -42.88 1.61 -11.59
C GLY A 25 -41.50 2.14 -11.93
N GLU A 26 -41.43 3.12 -12.84
CA GLU A 26 -40.38 4.14 -12.78
C GLU A 26 -40.55 4.96 -11.50
N ASP A 27 -40.19 4.37 -10.35
CA ASP A 27 -39.86 5.15 -9.17
C ASP A 27 -38.43 5.66 -9.35
N SER A 28 -38.28 6.57 -10.31
CA SER A 28 -37.17 7.53 -10.36
C SER A 28 -37.35 8.49 -9.18
N SER A 29 -37.30 7.94 -7.97
CA SER A 29 -37.06 8.69 -6.76
C SER A 29 -35.60 9.08 -6.81
N GLY A 30 -35.35 10.36 -7.13
CA GLY A 30 -34.05 10.98 -6.97
C GLY A 30 -33.62 10.77 -5.52
N GLY A 31 -32.81 9.73 -5.31
CA GLY A 31 -32.47 9.24 -3.99
C GLY A 31 -31.55 10.22 -3.30
N GLU A 32 -32.13 11.06 -2.44
CA GLU A 32 -31.43 11.50 -1.24
C GLU A 32 -30.76 10.26 -0.64
N GLY A 33 -29.42 10.23 -0.66
CA GLY A 33 -28.62 9.10 -0.19
C GLY A 33 -29.10 8.64 1.18
N GLY A 34 -29.89 7.57 1.17
CA GLY A 34 -30.57 7.08 2.36
C GLY A 34 -29.58 6.56 3.38
N ASP A 35 -30.02 6.42 4.63
CA ASP A 35 -29.17 5.95 5.73
C ASP A 35 -28.47 4.62 5.40
N GLY A 36 -29.06 3.78 4.54
CA GLY A 36 -28.43 2.54 4.05
C GLY A 36 -27.13 2.75 3.27
N ASP A 37 -27.01 3.78 2.44
CA ASP A 37 -25.75 4.06 1.72
C ASP A 37 -24.68 4.60 2.68
N ARG A 38 -25.06 5.40 3.68
CA ARG A 38 -24.12 5.87 4.73
C ARG A 38 -23.57 4.71 5.55
N ASP A 39 -24.43 3.76 5.90
CA ASP A 39 -24.04 2.54 6.61
C ASP A 39 -23.14 1.65 5.74
N ALA A 40 -23.45 1.51 4.45
CA ALA A 40 -22.63 0.74 3.52
C ALA A 40 -21.23 1.37 3.31
N VAL A 41 -21.13 2.69 3.22
CA VAL A 41 -19.84 3.41 3.18
C VAL A 41 -19.05 3.17 4.47
N THR A 42 -19.72 3.29 5.63
CA THR A 42 -19.10 3.04 6.94
C THR A 42 -18.58 1.61 7.06
N ALA A 43 -19.35 0.64 6.60
CA ALA A 43 -18.98 -0.77 6.57
C ALA A 43 -17.78 -1.01 5.64
N ALA A 44 -17.78 -0.42 4.44
CA ALA A 44 -16.67 -0.55 3.50
C ALA A 44 -15.34 -0.02 4.07
N ILE A 45 -15.35 1.18 4.69
CA ILE A 45 -14.16 1.76 5.35
C ILE A 45 -13.69 0.86 6.49
N THR A 46 -14.62 0.44 7.35
CA THR A 46 -14.28 -0.37 8.52
C THR A 46 -13.72 -1.73 8.13
N GLN A 47 -14.31 -2.36 7.11
CA GLN A 47 -13.86 -3.65 6.62
C GLN A 47 -12.52 -3.54 5.91
N ALA A 48 -12.34 -2.56 5.01
CA ALA A 48 -11.10 -2.38 4.26
C ALA A 48 -9.90 -2.23 5.19
N ALA A 49 -10.06 -1.44 6.25
CA ALA A 49 -8.96 -1.15 7.17
C ALA A 49 -8.75 -2.21 8.26
N LYS A 50 -9.66 -3.18 8.47
CA LYS A 50 -9.50 -4.22 9.50
C LYS A 50 -9.40 -5.64 8.95
N SER A 51 -9.64 -5.82 7.66
CA SER A 51 -9.65 -7.14 7.05
C SER A 51 -8.26 -7.75 7.09
N THR A 52 -8.23 -9.08 7.22
CA THR A 52 -7.03 -9.89 7.01
C THR A 52 -7.21 -10.85 5.82
N ASN A 53 -8.18 -10.55 4.94
CA ASN A 53 -8.44 -11.34 3.75
C ASN A 53 -7.77 -10.67 2.54
N PRO A 54 -6.78 -11.30 1.88
CA PRO A 54 -6.10 -10.75 0.70
C PRO A 54 -7.03 -10.37 -0.46
N ALA A 55 -8.18 -11.06 -0.59
CA ALA A 55 -9.15 -10.73 -1.63
C ALA A 55 -9.74 -9.32 -1.45
N ASP A 56 -9.70 -8.77 -0.23
CA ASP A 56 -10.29 -7.50 0.13
C ASP A 56 -9.52 -6.30 -0.42
N CYS A 57 -8.23 -6.45 -0.71
CA CYS A 57 -7.45 -5.41 -1.41
C CYS A 57 -8.11 -5.01 -2.72
N THR A 58 -8.51 -5.98 -3.54
CA THR A 58 -9.18 -5.70 -4.82
C THR A 58 -10.69 -5.58 -4.72
N ARG A 59 -11.30 -6.08 -3.65
CA ARG A 59 -12.76 -6.03 -3.45
C ARG A 59 -13.21 -4.73 -2.81
N LEU A 60 -12.44 -4.17 -1.88
CA LEU A 60 -12.82 -2.99 -1.09
C LEU A 60 -12.02 -1.73 -1.45
N GLN A 61 -10.97 -1.84 -2.26
CA GLN A 61 -10.14 -0.72 -2.67
C GLN A 61 -10.09 -0.64 -4.20
N THR A 62 -9.97 0.57 -4.74
CA THR A 62 -9.68 0.80 -6.16
C THR A 62 -8.19 0.69 -6.42
N GLN A 63 -7.79 0.50 -7.67
CA GLN A 63 -6.37 0.52 -8.04
C GLN A 63 -5.72 1.86 -7.68
N ARG A 64 -6.44 2.97 -7.88
CA ARG A 64 -5.97 4.32 -7.54
C ARG A 64 -5.64 4.45 -6.05
N PHE A 65 -6.47 3.88 -5.18
CA PHE A 65 -6.20 3.87 -3.75
C PHE A 65 -4.93 3.08 -3.42
N LEU A 66 -4.80 1.87 -4.00
CA LEU A 66 -3.64 1.02 -3.79
C LEU A 66 -2.34 1.67 -4.29
N ASP A 67 -2.34 2.25 -5.49
CA ASP A 67 -1.18 2.96 -6.04
C ASP A 67 -0.78 4.18 -5.18
N GLN A 68 -1.75 4.78 -4.48
CA GLN A 68 -1.48 5.86 -3.54
C GLN A 68 -0.89 5.34 -2.22
N SER A 69 -1.50 4.31 -1.62
CA SER A 69 -1.17 3.89 -0.26
C SER A 69 0.02 2.94 -0.17
N GLU A 70 0.35 2.24 -1.25
CA GLU A 70 1.44 1.29 -1.32
C GLU A 70 2.73 1.94 -1.83
N THR A 71 3.88 1.31 -1.56
CA THR A 71 5.18 1.78 -2.07
C THR A 71 5.45 1.40 -3.53
N GLU A 72 4.60 0.55 -4.10
CA GLU A 72 4.66 0.05 -5.47
C GLU A 72 3.36 0.40 -6.22
N GLU A 73 3.34 0.27 -7.55
CA GLU A 73 2.18 0.61 -8.39
C GLU A 73 1.59 -0.61 -9.11
N GLY A 74 0.34 -0.51 -9.55
CA GLY A 74 -0.35 -1.47 -10.39
C GLY A 74 -0.51 -2.83 -9.73
N ALA A 75 -0.16 -3.90 -10.46
CA ALA A 75 -0.24 -5.26 -9.93
C ALA A 75 0.72 -5.50 -8.76
N ALA A 76 1.77 -4.68 -8.62
CA ALA A 76 2.74 -4.78 -7.54
C ALA A 76 2.15 -4.24 -6.23
N ALA A 77 1.47 -3.08 -6.28
CA ALA A 77 0.65 -2.55 -5.19
C ALA A 77 -0.37 -3.59 -4.66
N VAL A 78 -1.07 -4.28 -5.58
CA VAL A 78 -2.05 -5.32 -5.21
C VAL A 78 -1.39 -6.48 -4.46
N ARG A 79 -0.17 -6.89 -4.82
CA ARG A 79 0.55 -7.95 -4.09
C ARG A 79 0.98 -7.46 -2.70
N SER A 80 1.57 -6.27 -2.61
CA SER A 80 1.97 -5.64 -1.35
C SER A 80 0.80 -5.61 -0.36
N CYS A 81 -0.34 -5.04 -0.76
CA CYS A 81 -1.54 -5.02 0.08
C CYS A 81 -2.00 -6.42 0.53
N ARG A 82 -1.88 -7.43 -0.35
CA ARG A 82 -2.28 -8.81 -0.02
C ARG A 82 -1.38 -9.42 1.04
N GLU A 83 -0.07 -9.22 0.92
CA GLU A 83 0.93 -9.69 1.88
C GLU A 83 0.69 -9.01 3.24
N ASP A 84 0.50 -7.68 3.26
CA ASP A 84 0.20 -6.91 4.47
C ASP A 84 -1.13 -7.34 5.13
N ALA A 85 -2.15 -7.63 4.33
CA ALA A 85 -3.44 -8.10 4.83
C ALA A 85 -3.32 -9.47 5.54
N GLU A 86 -2.44 -10.37 5.08
CA GLU A 86 -2.26 -11.69 5.75
C GLU A 86 -1.63 -11.55 7.14
N ASP A 87 -0.66 -10.64 7.30
CA ASP A 87 -0.04 -10.38 8.60
C ASP A 87 -1.02 -9.70 9.56
N GLY A 88 -1.71 -8.65 9.08
CA GLY A 88 -2.74 -7.95 9.82
C GLY A 88 -2.28 -7.28 11.11
N ALA A 89 -0.97 -7.29 11.42
CA ALA A 89 -0.48 -6.72 12.66
C ALA A 89 -0.65 -5.19 12.67
N ASP A 90 -0.55 -4.57 11.49
CA ASP A 90 -0.68 -3.11 11.31
C ASP A 90 -2.13 -2.61 11.32
N ASN A 91 -3.10 -3.54 11.43
CA ASN A 91 -4.50 -3.17 11.47
C ASN A 91 -4.84 -2.34 12.74
N PRO A 92 -5.66 -1.29 12.58
CA PRO A 92 -6.18 -0.53 13.70
C PRO A 92 -7.10 -1.41 14.58
N LYS A 93 -7.01 -1.22 15.89
CA LYS A 93 -7.88 -1.88 16.86
C LYS A 93 -9.33 -1.40 16.72
N SER A 94 -9.51 -0.12 16.43
CA SER A 94 -10.82 0.49 16.24
C SER A 94 -10.77 1.65 15.26
N ILE A 95 -11.88 1.86 14.56
CA ILE A 95 -12.07 2.94 13.60
C ILE A 95 -13.40 3.62 13.95
N ALA A 96 -13.39 4.95 14.00
CA ALA A 96 -14.60 5.74 14.10
C ALA A 96 -14.82 6.48 12.76
N VAL A 97 -15.93 6.18 12.09
CA VAL A 97 -16.32 6.83 10.84
C VAL A 97 -17.36 7.90 11.16
N ALA A 98 -17.21 9.08 10.56
CA ALA A 98 -18.12 10.21 10.74
C ALA A 98 -18.16 11.07 9.47
N LYS A 99 -19.09 12.03 9.42
CA LYS A 99 -19.25 12.97 8.29
C LYS A 99 -19.34 12.26 6.94
N VAL A 100 -20.20 11.25 6.87
CA VAL A 100 -20.43 10.50 5.64
C VAL A 100 -21.39 11.31 4.75
N GLU A 101 -20.89 11.73 3.61
CA GLU A 101 -21.64 12.45 2.58
C GLU A 101 -21.66 11.59 1.33
N VAL A 102 -22.84 11.27 0.82
CA VAL A 102 -23.04 10.39 -0.35
C VAL A 102 -23.68 11.23 -1.46
N ASP A 103 -23.10 11.15 -2.64
CA ASP A 103 -23.57 11.78 -3.87
C ASP A 103 -23.56 10.72 -5.00
N ASP A 104 -24.72 10.08 -5.21
CA ASP A 104 -24.93 8.98 -6.16
C ASP A 104 -23.86 7.86 -6.03
N ARG A 105 -22.86 7.87 -6.90
CA ARG A 105 -21.79 6.86 -6.97
C ARG A 105 -20.49 7.30 -6.29
N ARG A 106 -20.50 8.43 -5.59
CA ARG A 106 -19.36 8.96 -4.85
C ARG A 106 -19.73 9.16 -3.40
N ALA A 107 -18.76 9.03 -2.51
CA ALA A 107 -18.95 9.41 -1.13
C ALA A 107 -17.65 9.98 -0.56
N THR A 108 -17.80 10.86 0.43
CA THR A 108 -16.68 11.27 1.29
C THR A 108 -16.99 10.88 2.73
N ALA A 109 -15.95 10.59 3.49
CA ALA A 109 -16.08 10.25 4.90
C ALA A 109 -14.82 10.64 5.67
N ARG A 110 -14.97 10.83 6.98
CA ARG A 110 -13.85 10.97 7.90
C ARG A 110 -13.69 9.69 8.70
N ALA A 111 -12.50 9.09 8.66
CA ALA A 111 -12.15 7.92 9.45
C ALA A 111 -11.06 8.28 10.48
N ALA A 112 -11.30 8.01 11.76
CA ALA A 112 -10.34 8.19 12.84
C ALA A 112 -9.87 6.84 13.38
N PHE A 113 -8.56 6.62 13.37
CA PHE A 113 -7.92 5.34 13.64
C PHE A 113 -7.31 5.29 15.04
N ARG A 114 -7.45 4.15 15.72
CA ARG A 114 -6.76 3.86 16.98
C ARG A 114 -6.09 2.49 16.93
N GLY A 115 -4.84 2.41 17.34
CA GLY A 115 -3.97 1.25 17.11
C GLY A 115 -3.41 1.23 15.68
N GLY A 116 -2.63 0.19 15.37
CA GLY A 116 -1.94 0.07 14.10
C GLY A 116 -0.86 1.15 13.87
N ASP A 117 -0.46 1.28 12.62
CA ASP A 117 0.62 2.17 12.18
C ASP A 117 0.18 3.62 12.01
N ILE A 118 -1.11 3.83 11.76
CA ILE A 118 -1.74 5.15 11.70
C ILE A 118 -2.47 5.53 13.01
N ASP A 119 -1.99 5.03 14.15
CA ASP A 119 -2.60 5.29 15.46
C ASP A 119 -2.74 6.80 15.74
N GLY A 120 -3.96 7.21 16.09
CA GLY A 120 -4.29 8.58 16.48
C GLY A 120 -4.50 9.54 15.31
N GLN A 121 -4.40 9.07 14.07
CA GLN A 121 -4.64 9.88 12.88
C GLN A 121 -6.12 9.87 12.51
N ALA A 122 -6.58 10.93 11.84
CA ALA A 122 -7.87 10.93 11.16
C ALA A 122 -7.71 11.40 9.72
N LEU A 123 -8.28 10.63 8.79
CA LEU A 123 -8.21 10.84 7.35
C LEU A 123 -9.57 11.27 6.82
N ASN A 124 -9.58 12.17 5.83
CA ASN A 124 -10.72 12.35 4.95
C ASN A 124 -10.50 11.43 3.75
N LEU A 125 -11.48 10.59 3.46
CA LEU A 125 -11.43 9.54 2.45
C LEU A 125 -12.50 9.81 1.40
N SER A 126 -12.15 9.57 0.14
CA SER A 126 -13.08 9.49 -0.98
C SER A 126 -13.33 8.03 -1.33
N LEU A 127 -14.59 7.73 -1.65
CA LEU A 127 -15.06 6.41 -2.05
C LEU A 127 -15.84 6.50 -3.36
N VAL A 128 -15.85 5.39 -4.09
CA VAL A 128 -16.65 5.23 -5.31
C VAL A 128 -17.44 3.93 -5.29
N LYS A 129 -18.65 3.95 -5.87
CA LYS A 129 -19.51 2.78 -6.02
C LYS A 129 -19.20 2.11 -7.36
N GLN A 130 -18.63 0.90 -7.32
CA GLN A 130 -18.31 0.09 -8.52
C GLN A 130 -18.99 -1.26 -8.40
N GLY A 131 -19.76 -1.66 -9.42
CA GLY A 131 -20.49 -2.93 -9.41
C GLY A 131 -21.49 -3.05 -8.23
N GLY A 132 -22.08 -1.92 -7.81
CA GLY A 132 -23.01 -1.88 -6.66
C GLY A 132 -22.32 -1.86 -5.29
N GLN A 133 -21.00 -1.95 -5.22
CA GLN A 133 -20.25 -1.99 -3.96
C GLN A 133 -19.40 -0.72 -3.78
N TRP A 134 -19.39 -0.18 -2.56
CA TRP A 134 -18.50 0.92 -2.18
C TRP A 134 -17.05 0.44 -2.04
N LYS A 135 -16.12 1.23 -2.57
CA LYS A 135 -14.68 1.01 -2.48
C LYS A 135 -13.96 2.28 -2.05
N LEU A 136 -12.90 2.13 -1.27
CA LEU A 136 -11.94 3.21 -1.02
C LEU A 136 -11.28 3.61 -2.33
N ASP A 137 -11.29 4.90 -2.65
CA ASP A 137 -10.73 5.42 -3.89
C ASP A 137 -9.50 6.29 -3.68
N HIS A 138 -9.49 7.10 -2.63
CA HIS A 138 -8.41 8.05 -2.38
C HIS A 138 -8.39 8.54 -0.91
N ILE A 139 -7.21 8.86 -0.41
CA ILE A 139 -7.01 9.61 0.83
C ILE A 139 -6.82 11.09 0.46
N ASP A 140 -7.84 11.90 0.75
CA ASP A 140 -7.83 13.30 0.31
C ASP A 140 -6.94 14.18 1.17
N SER A 141 -6.93 13.93 2.49
CA SER A 141 -6.15 14.71 3.45
C SER A 141 -6.20 14.12 4.86
N PHE A 142 -5.35 14.65 5.75
CA PHE A 142 -5.50 14.45 7.18
C PHE A 142 -6.50 15.43 7.78
N ALA A 143 -7.63 14.92 8.27
CA ALA A 143 -8.53 15.67 9.15
C ALA A 143 -7.88 16.00 10.50
N LYS A 144 -7.00 15.11 10.98
CA LYS A 144 -6.21 15.30 12.19
C LYS A 144 -4.89 14.54 12.06
N PHE A 145 -3.81 15.19 12.46
CA PHE A 145 -2.48 14.57 12.54
C PHE A 145 -1.89 14.74 13.94
N ASP A 146 -1.67 13.64 14.64
CA ASP A 146 -1.00 13.61 15.94
C ASP A 146 0.41 13.06 15.74
N ARG A 147 1.35 13.98 15.50
CA ARG A 147 2.77 13.67 15.27
C ARG A 147 3.37 12.78 16.37
N ARG A 148 3.04 13.06 17.63
CA ARG A 148 3.61 12.31 18.76
C ARG A 148 3.10 10.87 18.77
N ARG A 149 1.82 10.64 18.48
CA ARG A 149 1.26 9.28 18.33
C ARG A 149 1.83 8.58 17.11
N PHE A 150 1.92 9.28 15.97
CA PHE A 150 2.50 8.77 14.74
C PHE A 150 3.93 8.24 14.94
N LEU A 151 4.84 9.06 15.49
CA LEU A 151 6.23 8.65 15.73
C LEU A 151 6.36 7.49 16.74
N ARG A 152 5.40 7.36 17.68
CA ARG A 152 5.34 6.20 18.58
C ARG A 152 4.84 4.95 17.86
N ALA A 153 3.88 5.07 16.96
CA ALA A 153 3.40 3.97 16.12
C ALA A 153 4.52 3.47 15.21
N ALA A 154 5.18 4.37 14.47
CA ALA A 154 6.33 4.04 13.63
C ALA A 154 7.44 3.31 14.40
N ARG A 155 7.77 3.75 15.63
CA ARG A 155 8.74 3.03 16.48
C ARG A 155 8.31 1.59 16.78
N ARG A 156 7.02 1.36 17.02
CA ARG A 156 6.49 0.01 17.28
C ARG A 156 6.48 -0.84 16.01
N ALA A 157 6.11 -0.26 14.87
CA ALA A 157 6.15 -0.92 13.57
C ALA A 157 7.56 -1.45 13.27
N PHE A 158 8.58 -0.58 13.34
CA PHE A 158 9.98 -0.97 13.09
C PHE A 158 10.56 -1.96 14.11
N ALA A 159 9.89 -2.21 15.23
CA ALA A 159 10.35 -3.17 16.24
C ALA A 159 9.59 -4.50 16.18
N ARG A 160 8.68 -4.66 15.21
CA ARG A 160 7.77 -5.79 15.14
C ARG A 160 8.29 -6.85 14.16
N PRO A 161 8.34 -8.13 14.56
CA PRO A 161 8.62 -9.22 13.63
C PRO A 161 7.50 -9.35 12.57
N PRO A 162 7.81 -9.95 11.39
CA PRO A 162 9.12 -10.48 11.00
C PRO A 162 10.11 -9.39 10.57
N ASP A 163 9.63 -8.21 10.20
CA ASP A 163 10.43 -7.12 9.62
C ASP A 163 11.07 -6.17 10.64
N ALA A 164 11.35 -6.69 11.84
CA ALA A 164 11.92 -5.91 12.92
C ALA A 164 13.31 -5.39 12.52
N LEU A 165 13.46 -4.06 12.50
CA LEU A 165 14.75 -3.42 12.30
C LEU A 165 15.61 -3.57 13.57
N PRO A 166 16.95 -3.63 13.43
CA PRO A 166 17.83 -3.53 14.59
C PRO A 166 17.51 -2.28 15.41
N PRO A 167 17.49 -2.34 16.76
CA PRO A 167 17.03 -1.21 17.60
C PRO A 167 17.73 0.12 17.31
N VAL A 168 19.03 0.08 16.97
CA VAL A 168 19.82 1.27 16.60
C VAL A 168 19.33 1.89 15.29
N VAL A 169 19.01 1.06 14.28
CA VAL A 169 18.47 1.49 12.99
C VAL A 169 17.07 2.08 13.19
N ALA A 170 16.18 1.37 13.89
CA ALA A 170 14.83 1.85 14.19
C ALA A 170 14.84 3.19 14.92
N ALA A 171 15.68 3.36 15.94
CA ALA A 171 15.83 4.61 16.67
C ALA A 171 16.33 5.75 15.76
N CYS A 172 17.28 5.46 14.86
CA CYS A 172 17.77 6.42 13.89
C CYS A 172 16.66 6.86 12.91
N VAL A 173 15.91 5.92 12.35
CA VAL A 173 14.81 6.21 11.40
C VAL A 173 13.74 7.07 12.07
N VAL A 174 13.27 6.69 13.26
CA VAL A 174 12.27 7.47 14.03
C VAL A 174 12.79 8.88 14.36
N ARG A 175 14.09 9.03 14.69
CA ARG A 175 14.69 10.35 14.91
C ARG A 175 14.71 11.18 13.63
N ARG A 176 14.99 10.59 12.46
CA ARG A 176 14.94 11.28 11.17
C ARG A 176 13.52 11.71 10.81
N LEU A 177 12.54 10.82 10.93
CA LEU A 177 11.12 11.16 10.81
C LEU A 177 10.74 12.33 11.74
N GLY A 178 11.23 12.28 12.98
CA GLY A 178 11.05 13.32 14.00
C GLY A 178 11.63 14.69 13.64
N ARG A 179 12.45 14.81 12.58
CA ARG A 179 12.98 16.09 12.07
C ARG A 179 12.23 16.63 10.84
N LEU A 180 11.41 15.80 10.18
CA LEU A 180 10.62 16.24 9.03
C LEU A 180 9.48 17.18 9.46
N SER A 181 9.02 18.06 8.57
CA SER A 181 7.82 18.86 8.83
C SER A 181 6.58 17.97 8.88
N ASP A 182 5.49 18.44 9.50
CA ASP A 182 4.23 17.69 9.50
C ASP A 182 3.69 17.48 8.08
N ALA A 183 3.88 18.44 7.17
CA ALA A 183 3.51 18.29 5.77
C ALA A 183 4.29 17.15 5.09
N ALA A 184 5.60 17.05 5.34
CA ALA A 184 6.43 15.98 4.81
C ALA A 184 6.03 14.60 5.39
N LEU A 185 5.73 14.54 6.70
CA LEU A 185 5.26 13.29 7.32
C LEU A 185 3.91 12.84 6.77
N LYS A 186 2.96 13.77 6.64
CA LYS A 186 1.64 13.48 6.05
C LYS A 186 1.78 12.94 4.64
N ARG A 187 2.61 13.57 3.81
CA ARG A 187 2.87 13.11 2.45
C ARG A 187 3.49 11.71 2.42
N LEU A 188 4.54 11.46 3.21
CA LEU A 188 5.15 10.13 3.32
C LEU A 188 4.18 9.04 3.80
N THR A 189 3.15 9.41 4.56
CA THR A 189 2.16 8.44 5.07
C THR A 189 1.08 8.11 4.04
N VAL A 190 0.74 9.06 3.17
CA VAL A 190 -0.36 8.91 2.20
C VAL A 190 0.13 8.53 0.82
N GLU A 191 1.35 8.92 0.47
CA GLU A 191 2.02 8.64 -0.80
C GLU A 191 3.44 8.17 -0.50
N PRO A 192 3.63 6.98 0.10
CA PRO A 192 4.96 6.47 0.34
C PRO A 192 5.61 6.13 -1.00
N SER A 193 6.76 6.76 -1.30
CA SER A 193 7.56 6.34 -2.45
C SER A 193 8.74 5.49 -1.99
N ARG A 194 9.10 4.49 -2.80
CA ARG A 194 10.26 3.63 -2.54
C ARG A 194 11.53 4.45 -2.35
N GLU A 195 11.77 5.47 -3.17
CA GLU A 195 12.93 6.36 -3.06
C GLU A 195 12.89 7.17 -1.76
N GLY A 196 11.71 7.63 -1.34
CA GLY A 196 11.52 8.36 -0.09
C GLY A 196 11.84 7.49 1.12
N VAL A 197 11.39 6.23 1.11
CA VAL A 197 11.70 5.24 2.15
C VAL A 197 13.21 4.93 2.16
N ILE A 198 13.82 4.67 1.01
CA ILE A 198 15.27 4.42 0.90
C ILE A 198 16.07 5.62 1.42
N ALA A 199 15.76 6.84 1.00
CA ALA A 199 16.45 8.05 1.45
C ALA A 199 16.31 8.30 2.96
N LEU A 200 15.21 7.83 3.56
CA LEU A 200 15.00 7.90 5.00
C LEU A 200 15.84 6.87 5.76
N VAL A 201 15.93 5.64 5.24
CA VAL A 201 16.53 4.48 5.92
C VAL A 201 18.03 4.36 5.68
N THR A 202 18.53 4.57 4.45
CA THR A 202 19.95 4.38 4.08
C THR A 202 20.93 5.07 5.03
N PRO A 203 20.72 6.33 5.47
CA PRO A 203 21.64 6.99 6.40
C PRO A 203 21.67 6.40 7.82
N CYS A 204 20.77 5.45 8.12
CA CYS A 204 20.67 4.76 9.39
C CYS A 204 21.25 3.35 9.37
N LEU A 205 21.60 2.84 8.18
CA LEU A 205 22.24 1.54 8.06
C LEU A 205 23.70 1.62 8.52
N PRO A 206 24.20 0.60 9.24
CA PRO A 206 25.62 0.52 9.53
C PRO A 206 26.38 0.55 8.20
N GLN A 207 27.35 1.44 8.08
CA GLN A 207 28.29 1.35 6.97
C GLN A 207 29.06 0.05 7.20
N GLU A 208 29.03 -0.87 6.23
CA GLU A 208 29.97 -1.97 6.27
C GLU A 208 31.36 -1.35 6.41
N PRO A 209 32.18 -1.82 7.37
CA PRO A 209 33.55 -1.32 7.46
C PRO A 209 34.13 -1.49 6.08
N ASP A 210 34.58 -0.39 5.47
CA ASP A 210 35.25 -0.36 4.18
C ASP A 210 36.24 -1.51 4.21
N GLN A 211 35.90 -2.62 3.53
CA GLN A 211 36.75 -3.79 3.46
C GLN A 211 37.85 -3.33 2.55
N GLY A 212 38.80 -2.61 3.15
CA GLY A 212 39.86 -1.89 2.47
C GLY A 212 40.38 -2.84 1.43
N GLY A 213 40.00 -2.54 0.19
CA GLY A 213 40.54 -3.19 -0.97
C GLY A 213 42.01 -2.87 -0.88
N ASP A 214 42.74 -3.76 -0.23
CA ASP A 214 44.12 -4.07 -0.54
C ASP A 214 44.06 -4.54 -2.00
N GLU A 215 43.87 -3.58 -2.92
CA GLU A 215 44.29 -3.66 -4.30
C GLU A 215 45.78 -3.94 -4.17
N GLY A 216 46.09 -5.24 -4.04
CA GLY A 216 47.43 -5.76 -3.98
C GLY A 216 48.18 -5.11 -5.12
N ASP A 217 49.11 -4.25 -4.76
CA ASP A 217 49.97 -3.50 -5.65
C ASP A 217 50.54 -4.48 -6.69
N PRO A 218 50.12 -4.41 -7.98
CA PRO A 218 50.64 -5.32 -8.99
C PRO A 218 52.11 -5.05 -9.34
N ALA A 219 52.78 -4.11 -8.65
CA ALA A 219 54.16 -3.73 -8.93
C ALA A 219 55.23 -4.76 -8.49
N ALA A 220 54.89 -5.86 -7.80
CA ALA A 220 55.89 -6.81 -7.28
C ALA A 220 56.34 -7.92 -8.26
N ALA A 221 55.95 -7.90 -9.55
CA ALA A 221 56.34 -8.92 -10.54
C ALA A 221 57.19 -8.38 -11.71
N ARG A 222 58.24 -7.59 -11.42
CA ARG A 222 59.30 -7.29 -12.40
C ARG A 222 60.63 -7.86 -11.93
N THR A 223 60.85 -9.15 -12.23
CA THR A 223 62.18 -9.77 -12.18
C THR A 223 63.02 -9.23 -13.34
N PRO A 224 64.17 -8.58 -13.11
CA PRO A 224 65.07 -8.21 -14.20
C PRO A 224 65.88 -9.44 -14.62
N GLU A 225 65.61 -9.93 -15.83
CA GLU A 225 66.42 -10.93 -16.53
C GLU A 225 67.79 -10.32 -16.86
N ARG A 226 68.73 -10.43 -15.91
CA ARG A 226 70.13 -10.04 -16.11
C ARG A 226 70.86 -11.08 -16.95
N ALA A 227 71.15 -10.66 -18.17
CA ALA A 227 72.22 -11.11 -19.05
C ALA A 227 73.36 -11.90 -18.38
N ARG A 228 73.56 -13.15 -18.82
CA ARG A 228 74.87 -13.83 -18.75
C ARG A 228 75.50 -13.83 -20.14
N ARG A 229 76.55 -13.02 -20.29
CA ARG A 229 77.54 -13.05 -21.37
C ARG A 229 78.82 -13.71 -20.85
N ARG A 230 79.46 -14.52 -21.71
CA ARG A 230 80.88 -15.00 -21.70
C ARG A 230 81.17 -16.10 -20.66
N SER A 231 81.97 -17.14 -20.90
CA SER A 231 83.08 -17.35 -21.84
C SER A 231 83.28 -18.85 -22.12
N ALA A 232 83.63 -19.23 -23.36
CA ALA A 232 84.74 -20.11 -23.74
C ALA A 232 84.67 -20.34 -25.26
#